data_AF-A0A930TS12-F1
#
_entry.id   AF-A0A930TS12-F1
#
_cell.length_a   1.000
_cell.length_b   1.000
_cell.length_c   1.000
_cell.angle_alpha   90.00
_cell.angle_beta   90.00
_cell.angle_gamma   90.00
#
_symmetry.space_group_name_H-M   'P 1'
#
loop_
_entity.id
_entity.type
_entity.pdbx_description
1 polymer ?
#
loop_
_entity_poly.entity_id
_entity_poly.type
_entity_poly.pdbx_seq_one_letter_code
_entity_poly.pdbx_strand_id
1 'polypeptide(L)'
;MDIVAGILLQDWARTGLNRADFVRPSNYELYLEAPFNRVEYYPIGVRPSSDLYPLIGNWLGRLILPQGDERISPRFVWMEIYHAPPAHQSLVGRTVMVQWDSDPEVQAYGQLVTMDVHFAERVQVSKRQGVVHLDRINY
;
A
#
# COMPACT_ATOMS: atom_id res chain seq x y z
N MET A 1 35.07 30.00 19.40
CA MET A 1 34.19 28.85 19.10
C MET A 1 32.76 29.35 19.26
N ASP A 2 31.94 29.32 18.21
CA ASP A 2 30.55 29.78 18.26
C ASP A 2 29.65 28.64 17.80
N ILE A 3 29.12 27.91 18.78
CA ILE A 3 28.39 26.66 18.58
C ILE A 3 27.02 26.94 17.93
N VAL A 4 26.36 28.04 18.29
CA VAL A 4 25.00 28.37 17.81
C VAL A 4 25.04 28.76 16.34
N ALA A 5 25.98 29.62 15.94
CA ALA A 5 26.14 30.00 14.54
C ALA A 5 26.54 28.79 13.67
N GLY A 6 27.41 27.91 14.16
CA GLY A 6 27.82 26.71 13.44
C GLY A 6 26.70 25.67 13.25
N ILE A 7 25.81 25.49 14.24
CA ILE A 7 24.63 24.61 14.12
C ILE A 7 23.65 25.17 13.08
N LEU A 8 23.34 26.47 13.13
CA LEU A 8 22.38 27.11 12.22
C LEU A 8 22.86 27.11 10.76
N LEU A 9 24.17 27.23 10.55
CA LEU A 9 24.79 27.25 9.22
C LEU A 9 25.24 25.87 8.73
N GLN A 10 25.00 24.80 9.51
CA GLN A 10 25.48 23.44 9.23
C GLN A 10 27.01 23.33 9.03
N ASP A 11 27.78 24.27 9.58
CA ASP A 11 29.25 24.32 9.51
C ASP A 11 29.85 23.71 10.79
N TRP A 12 29.96 22.38 10.77
CA TRP A 12 30.43 21.57 11.91
C TRP A 12 31.92 21.79 12.24
N ALA A 13 32.73 22.24 11.28
CA ALA A 13 34.13 22.57 11.56
C ALA A 13 34.24 23.76 12.53
N ARG A 14 33.28 24.68 12.48
CA ARG A 14 33.22 25.89 13.29
C ARG A 14 32.68 25.66 14.71
N THR A 15 31.90 24.60 14.90
CA THR A 15 31.40 24.18 16.22
C THR A 15 32.46 23.42 17.03
N GLY A 16 33.46 22.83 16.37
CA GLY A 16 34.42 21.92 17.02
C GLY A 16 33.80 20.60 17.48
N LEU A 17 32.56 20.32 17.08
CA LEU A 17 31.81 19.11 17.40
C LEU A 17 31.83 18.16 16.20
N ASN A 18 32.04 16.87 16.43
CA ASN A 18 31.93 15.87 15.38
C ASN A 18 30.45 15.49 15.19
N ARG A 19 29.91 15.74 13.99
CA ARG A 19 28.52 15.40 13.64
C ARG A 19 28.19 13.93 13.93
N ALA A 20 29.14 13.02 13.73
CA ALA A 20 28.96 11.59 13.95
C ALA A 20 28.57 11.26 15.41
N ASP A 21 29.01 12.06 16.39
CA ASP A 21 28.71 11.84 17.82
C ASP A 21 27.22 12.12 18.13
N PHE A 22 26.50 12.78 17.23
CA PHE A 22 25.10 13.15 17.36
C PHE A 22 24.18 12.41 16.39
N VAL A 23 24.74 11.56 15.51
CA VAL A 23 23.94 10.68 14.66
C VAL A 23 23.43 9.54 15.53
N ARG A 24 22.21 9.70 16.05
CA ARG A 24 21.47 8.62 16.69
C ARG A 24 20.54 8.00 15.66
N PRO A 25 20.36 6.66 15.66
CA PRO A 25 19.32 6.04 14.88
C PRO A 25 17.97 6.66 15.27
N SER A 26 17.20 7.04 14.26
CA SER A 26 15.82 7.47 14.44
C SER A 26 14.98 6.33 15.03
N ASN A 27 13.85 6.68 15.65
CA ASN A 27 12.90 5.68 16.13
C ASN A 27 12.44 4.73 15.01
N TYR A 28 12.40 5.20 13.75
CA TYR A 28 12.08 4.38 12.60
C TYR A 28 13.20 3.38 12.26
N GLU A 29 14.46 3.81 12.31
CA GLU A 29 15.61 2.91 12.11
C GLU A 29 15.70 1.84 13.21
N LEU A 30 15.47 2.23 14.47
CA LEU A 30 15.38 1.29 15.60
C LEU A 30 14.21 0.32 15.43
N TYR A 31 13.05 0.82 14.97
CA TYR A 31 11.90 -0.03 14.65
C TYR A 31 12.24 -1.08 13.59
N LEU A 32 12.99 -0.72 12.55
CA LEU A 32 13.40 -1.63 11.48
C LEU A 32 14.50 -2.63 11.89
N GLU A 33 15.11 -2.55 13.08
CA GLU A 33 16.13 -3.53 13.50
C GLU A 33 15.56 -4.94 13.66
N ALA A 34 14.31 -5.04 14.13
CA ALA A 34 13.64 -6.32 14.25
C ALA A 34 13.28 -6.88 12.86
N PRO A 35 13.66 -8.13 12.52
CA PRO A 35 13.39 -8.69 11.20
C PRO A 35 11.91 -8.63 10.80
N PHE A 36 10.98 -8.93 11.72
CA PHE A 36 9.54 -8.92 11.45
C PHE A 36 8.94 -7.53 11.16
N ASN A 37 9.68 -6.45 11.38
CA ASN A 37 9.28 -5.09 11.01
C ASN A 37 9.73 -4.72 9.57
N ARG A 38 10.47 -5.61 8.90
CA ARG A 38 10.92 -5.46 7.51
C ARG A 38 9.98 -6.21 6.57
N VAL A 39 9.71 -5.64 5.41
CA VAL A 39 8.83 -6.27 4.41
C VAL A 39 9.44 -7.57 3.89
N GLU A 40 10.78 -7.62 3.77
CA GLU A 40 11.54 -8.75 3.25
C GLU A 40 11.52 -9.98 4.18
N TYR A 41 11.16 -9.80 5.45
CA TYR A 41 11.04 -10.91 6.40
C TYR A 41 9.88 -11.85 6.08
N TYR A 42 8.83 -11.32 5.46
CA TYR A 42 7.67 -12.11 5.10
C TYR A 42 7.90 -12.77 3.74
N PRO A 43 7.66 -14.08 3.61
CA PRO A 43 7.81 -14.79 2.34
C PRO A 43 6.64 -14.45 1.41
N ILE A 44 6.71 -13.30 0.75
CA ILE A 44 5.66 -12.77 -0.14
C ILE A 44 5.43 -13.68 -1.38
N GLY A 45 6.39 -14.56 -1.70
CA GLY A 45 6.31 -15.50 -2.82
C GLY A 45 5.76 -16.89 -2.49
N VAL A 46 5.53 -17.23 -1.22
CA VAL A 46 5.04 -18.56 -0.85
C VAL A 46 3.52 -18.54 -0.82
N ARG A 47 2.90 -19.37 -1.65
CA ARG A 47 1.44 -19.56 -1.57
C ARG A 47 1.09 -20.17 -0.22
N PRO A 48 0.05 -19.66 0.46
CA PRO A 48 -0.42 -20.28 1.70
C PRO A 48 -0.74 -21.75 1.45
N SER A 49 -0.47 -22.60 2.44
CA SER A 49 -0.78 -24.03 2.35
C SER A 49 -2.26 -24.22 2.05
N SER A 50 -2.56 -25.03 1.04
CA SER A 50 -3.94 -25.38 0.65
C SER A 50 -4.71 -26.03 1.80
N ASP A 51 -4.00 -26.70 2.70
CA ASP A 51 -4.60 -27.40 3.83
C ASP A 51 -5.06 -26.45 4.93
N LEU A 52 -4.48 -25.25 5.00
CA LEU A 52 -4.79 -24.21 5.99
C LEU A 52 -5.69 -23.11 5.43
N TYR A 53 -5.64 -22.90 4.11
CA TYR A 53 -6.37 -21.86 3.42
C TYR A 53 -7.19 -22.49 2.28
N PRO A 54 -8.37 -23.04 2.60
CA PRO A 54 -9.23 -23.62 1.58
C PRO A 54 -9.69 -22.55 0.59
N LEU A 55 -9.82 -22.95 -0.66
CA LEU A 55 -10.27 -22.07 -1.72
C LEU A 55 -11.73 -21.69 -1.49
N ILE A 56 -11.97 -20.38 -1.37
CA ILE A 56 -13.32 -19.83 -1.19
C ILE A 56 -14.06 -19.64 -2.52
N GLY A 57 -13.41 -19.90 -3.65
CA GLY A 57 -13.98 -19.76 -4.98
C GLY A 57 -13.02 -20.14 -6.09
N ASN A 58 -13.55 -20.17 -7.30
CA ASN A 58 -12.86 -20.55 -8.54
C ASN A 58 -11.71 -19.60 -8.92
N TRP A 59 -11.83 -18.32 -8.56
CA TRP A 59 -10.82 -17.31 -8.82
C TRP A 59 -10.34 -16.74 -7.49
N LEU A 60 -9.03 -16.75 -7.28
CA LEU A 60 -8.38 -16.12 -6.14
C LEU A 60 -7.19 -15.32 -6.63
N GLY A 61 -6.97 -14.15 -6.06
CA GLY A 61 -5.88 -13.27 -6.44
C GLY A 61 -5.89 -11.99 -5.65
N ARG A 62 -5.07 -11.03 -6.08
CA ARG A 62 -5.12 -9.65 -5.58
C ARG A 62 -5.47 -8.69 -6.70
N LEU A 63 -6.26 -7.69 -6.36
CA LEU A 63 -6.50 -6.55 -7.23
C LEU A 63 -5.38 -5.55 -7.07
N ILE A 64 -4.91 -5.02 -8.19
CA ILE A 64 -3.85 -4.03 -8.29
C ILE A 64 -4.47 -2.82 -8.98
N LEU A 65 -4.37 -1.67 -8.31
CA LEU A 65 -4.90 -0.42 -8.82
C LEU A 65 -4.05 0.03 -10.03
N PRO A 66 -4.65 0.34 -11.19
CA PRO A 66 -3.93 0.86 -12.35
C PRO A 66 -3.27 2.21 -12.06
N GLN A 67 -2.31 2.60 -12.89
CA GLN A 67 -1.77 3.97 -12.86
C GLN A 67 -2.84 5.01 -13.22
N GLY A 68 -2.60 6.27 -12.86
CA GLY A 68 -3.61 7.33 -13.00
C GLY A 68 -4.11 7.52 -14.44
N ASP A 69 -3.20 7.41 -15.42
CA ASP A 69 -3.44 7.52 -16.86
C ASP A 69 -4.20 6.31 -17.44
N GLU A 70 -4.02 5.12 -16.87
CA GLU A 70 -4.69 3.88 -17.30
C GLU A 70 -6.19 3.83 -16.95
N ARG A 71 -6.68 4.69 -16.05
CA ARG A 71 -8.03 4.56 -15.45
C ARG A 71 -9.18 5.13 -16.27
N ILE A 72 -8.89 5.83 -17.37
CA ILE A 72 -9.87 6.71 -18.02
C ILE A 72 -10.89 5.90 -18.84
N SER A 73 -10.44 4.98 -19.71
CA SER A 73 -11.32 4.10 -20.47
C SER A 73 -10.53 2.99 -21.18
N PRO A 74 -10.87 1.70 -20.99
CA PRO A 74 -11.98 1.19 -20.17
C PRO A 74 -11.69 1.34 -18.66
N ARG A 75 -12.75 1.27 -17.83
CA ARG A 75 -12.57 1.19 -16.38
C ARG A 75 -12.21 -0.25 -16.02
N PHE A 76 -10.95 -0.45 -15.64
CA PHE A 76 -10.45 -1.78 -15.28
C PHE A 76 -9.62 -1.73 -14.00
N VAL A 77 -9.31 -2.91 -13.48
CA VAL A 77 -8.25 -3.12 -12.50
C VAL A 77 -7.36 -4.26 -12.97
N TRP A 78 -6.10 -4.25 -12.53
CA TRP A 78 -5.23 -5.40 -12.73
C TRP A 78 -5.56 -6.46 -11.69
N MET A 79 -5.52 -7.73 -12.06
CA MET A 79 -5.65 -8.86 -11.14
C MET A 79 -4.47 -9.80 -11.32
N GLU A 80 -3.69 -10.00 -10.27
CA GLU A 80 -2.73 -11.10 -10.22
C GLU A 80 -3.43 -12.36 -9.72
N ILE A 81 -3.38 -13.42 -10.53
CA ILE A 81 -4.13 -14.64 -10.28
C ILE A 81 -3.29 -15.63 -9.46
N TYR A 82 -3.80 -16.06 -8.32
CA TYR A 82 -3.20 -17.10 -7.48
C TYR A 82 -3.88 -18.46 -7.64
N HIS A 83 -5.19 -18.45 -7.93
CA HIS A 83 -5.96 -19.64 -8.23
C HIS A 83 -6.95 -19.36 -9.37
N ALA A 84 -7.11 -20.36 -10.24
CA ALA A 84 -8.02 -20.33 -11.37
C ALA A 84 -8.65 -21.72 -11.57
N PRO A 85 -9.82 -21.82 -12.24
CA PRO A 85 -10.40 -23.09 -12.62
C PRO A 85 -9.43 -23.95 -13.44
N PRO A 86 -9.63 -25.29 -13.50
CA PRO A 86 -8.78 -26.20 -14.29
C PRO A 86 -8.55 -25.74 -15.74
N ALA A 87 -9.59 -25.20 -16.40
CA ALA A 87 -9.52 -24.69 -17.77
C ALA A 87 -8.60 -23.47 -17.95
N HIS A 88 -8.26 -22.75 -16.87
CA HIS A 88 -7.52 -21.49 -16.89
C HIS A 88 -6.26 -21.53 -16.01
N GLN A 89 -5.76 -22.72 -15.68
CA GLN A 89 -4.55 -22.89 -14.86
C GLN A 89 -3.32 -22.17 -15.45
N SER A 90 -3.27 -21.95 -16.77
CA SER A 90 -2.19 -21.20 -17.43
C SER A 90 -2.11 -19.72 -17.02
N LEU A 91 -3.19 -19.15 -16.46
CA LEU A 91 -3.23 -17.76 -16.00
C LEU A 91 -2.69 -17.59 -14.57
N VAL A 92 -2.46 -18.69 -13.85
CA VAL A 92 -1.97 -18.66 -12.49
C VAL A 92 -0.54 -18.09 -12.45
N GLY A 93 -0.34 -17.05 -11.63
CA GLY A 93 0.87 -16.23 -11.56
C GLY A 93 0.95 -15.12 -12.61
N ARG A 94 -0.09 -14.93 -13.43
CA ARG A 94 -0.17 -13.82 -14.39
C ARG A 94 -0.98 -12.67 -13.82
N THR A 95 -0.64 -11.47 -14.26
CA THR A 95 -1.44 -10.27 -14.07
C THR A 95 -2.27 -10.05 -15.33
N VAL A 96 -3.60 -10.00 -15.16
CA VAL A 96 -4.54 -9.79 -16.26
C VAL A 96 -5.42 -8.58 -15.98
N MET A 97 -5.90 -7.94 -17.04
CA MET A 97 -6.88 -6.87 -16.94
C MET A 97 -8.26 -7.48 -16.67
N VAL A 98 -8.95 -6.99 -15.63
CA VAL A 98 -10.34 -7.37 -15.34
C VAL A 98 -11.21 -6.12 -15.26
N GLN A 99 -12.44 -6.24 -15.74
CA GLN A 99 -13.45 -5.19 -15.71
C GLN A 99 -14.81 -5.81 -15.34
N TRP A 100 -15.75 -4.97 -14.92
CA TRP A 100 -17.11 -5.42 -14.67
C TRP A 100 -17.76 -5.95 -15.95
N ASP A 101 -18.58 -6.99 -15.80
CA ASP A 101 -19.39 -7.50 -16.89
C ASP A 101 -20.35 -6.41 -17.38
N SER A 102 -20.57 -6.33 -18.69
CA SER A 102 -21.53 -5.41 -19.30
C SER A 102 -22.99 -5.84 -19.11
N ASP A 103 -23.23 -7.04 -18.55
CA ASP A 103 -24.55 -7.51 -18.19
C ASP A 103 -25.30 -6.49 -17.31
N PRO A 104 -26.49 -6.03 -17.73
CA PRO A 104 -27.29 -5.07 -16.98
C PRO A 104 -27.61 -5.49 -15.54
N GLU A 105 -27.84 -6.77 -15.27
CA GLU A 105 -28.15 -7.26 -13.92
C GLU A 105 -26.93 -7.15 -13.00
N VAL A 106 -25.75 -7.49 -13.52
CA VAL A 106 -24.48 -7.35 -12.79
C VAL A 106 -24.19 -5.88 -12.48
N GLN A 107 -24.42 -5.00 -13.46
CA GLN A 107 -24.24 -3.56 -13.28
C GLN A 107 -25.21 -2.98 -12.24
N ALA A 108 -26.49 -3.38 -12.29
CA ALA A 108 -27.49 -2.93 -11.32
C ALA A 108 -27.16 -3.39 -9.90
N TYR A 109 -26.73 -4.64 -9.73
CA TYR A 109 -26.31 -5.16 -8.44
C TYR A 109 -25.06 -4.42 -7.91
N GLY A 110 -24.06 -4.22 -8.77
CA GLY A 110 -22.84 -3.48 -8.43
C GLY A 110 -23.15 -2.06 -7.93
N GLN A 111 -24.07 -1.36 -8.60
CA GLN A 111 -24.52 -0.03 -8.16
C GLN A 111 -25.28 -0.07 -6.83
N LEU A 112 -26.11 -1.09 -6.61
CA LEU A 112 -26.88 -1.24 -5.37
C LEU A 112 -25.98 -1.46 -4.14
N VAL A 113 -24.91 -2.24 -4.29
CA VAL A 113 -24.00 -2.59 -3.18
C VAL A 113 -22.83 -1.61 -3.00
N THR A 114 -22.63 -0.69 -3.94
CA THR A 114 -21.56 0.30 -3.86
C THR A 114 -22.03 1.51 -3.06
N MET A 115 -21.32 1.81 -1.97
CA MET A 115 -21.55 3.02 -1.18
C MET A 115 -20.28 3.87 -1.17
N ASP A 116 -20.45 5.15 -1.49
CA ASP A 116 -19.36 6.11 -1.38
C ASP A 116 -19.02 6.40 0.09
N VAL A 117 -17.73 6.40 0.39
CA VAL A 117 -17.21 6.75 1.71
C VAL A 117 -16.59 8.15 1.65
N HIS A 118 -17.18 9.08 2.39
CA HIS A 118 -16.67 10.45 2.53
C HIS A 118 -16.17 10.69 3.95
N PHE A 119 -14.93 11.20 4.07
CA PHE A 119 -14.42 11.66 5.35
C PHE A 119 -15.00 13.03 5.68
N ALA A 120 -15.57 13.17 6.87
CA ALA A 120 -16.04 14.45 7.38
C ALA A 120 -14.89 15.45 7.56
N GLU A 121 -15.16 16.74 7.47
CA GLU A 121 -14.15 17.81 7.59
C GLU A 121 -13.34 17.72 8.89
N ARG A 122 -13.97 17.30 10.00
CA ARG A 122 -13.31 17.05 11.29
C ARG A 122 -12.12 16.07 11.20
N VAL A 123 -12.16 15.11 10.26
CA VAL A 123 -11.06 14.16 10.02
C VAL A 123 -9.84 14.91 9.49
N GLN A 124 -10.04 15.88 8.60
CA GLN A 124 -8.95 16.69 8.05
C GLN A 124 -8.32 17.62 9.09
N VAL A 125 -9.12 18.16 10.00
CA VAL A 125 -8.61 18.94 11.14
C VAL A 125 -7.81 18.04 12.08
N SER A 126 -8.32 16.85 12.40
CA SER A 126 -7.65 15.89 13.29
C SER A 126 -6.33 15.35 12.70
N LYS A 127 -6.27 15.10 11.39
CA LYS A 127 -5.02 14.79 10.67
C LYS A 127 -3.97 15.89 10.85
N ARG A 128 -4.36 17.16 10.70
CA ARG A 128 -3.47 18.31 10.90
C ARG A 128 -2.97 18.46 12.34
N GLN A 129 -3.69 17.89 13.31
CA GLN A 129 -3.28 17.84 14.72
C GLN A 129 -2.38 16.63 15.04
N GLY A 130 -1.96 15.86 14.03
CA GLY A 130 -1.04 14.74 14.18
C GLY A 130 -1.72 13.40 14.49
N VAL A 131 -3.05 13.32 14.43
CA VAL A 131 -3.77 12.04 14.58
C VAL A 131 -3.73 11.28 13.26
N VAL A 132 -3.33 10.01 13.33
CA VAL A 132 -3.27 9.12 12.15
C VAL A 132 -4.68 8.72 11.74
N HIS A 133 -5.04 9.00 10.50
CA HIS A 133 -6.30 8.61 9.87
C HIS A 133 -6.03 8.04 8.49
N LEU A 134 -6.88 7.13 8.03
CA LEU A 134 -6.77 6.55 6.68
C LEU A 134 -6.90 7.64 5.60
N ASP A 135 -6.13 7.51 4.53
CA ASP A 135 -6.31 8.30 3.32
C ASP A 135 -7.22 7.57 2.35
N ARG A 136 -8.16 8.31 1.74
CA ARG A 136 -8.94 7.78 0.64
C ARG A 136 -8.03 7.75 -0.58
N ILE A 137 -7.86 6.59 -1.17
CA ILE A 137 -7.17 6.44 -2.44
C ILE A 137 -8.04 7.11 -3.52
N ASN A 138 -7.47 8.05 -4.29
CA ASN A 138 -8.12 8.81 -5.37
C ASN A 138 -9.16 9.86 -4.95
N TYR A 139 -8.81 10.76 -4.02
CA TYR A 139 -9.56 12.02 -3.81
C TYR A 139 -9.21 13.05 -4.89
#